data_AF-A0A5C6BLR4-F1
#
_entry.id   AF-A0A5C6BLR4-F1
#
_cell.length_a   1.000
_cell.length_b   1.000
_cell.length_c   1.000
_cell.angle_alpha   90.00
_cell.angle_beta   90.00
_cell.angle_gamma   90.00
#
_symmetry.space_group_name_H-M   'P 1'
#
loop_
_entity.id
_entity.type
_entity.pdbx_description
1 polymer ?
#
loop_
_entity_poly.entity_id
_entity_poly.type
_entity_poly.pdbx_seq_one_letter_code
_entity_poly.pdbx_strand_id
1 'polypeptide(L)'
;MTVGERTIPAPAALSPEKLKVVKERKIPPVIPAPKTRQEWLELQKLFDAPGDEPGRKGAEYNGATYEVRKIAGVRTYLITPRKIDKRFADRVLVHTHGGAWVFGGGDAALREAVWLANGVGVCKSTW
;
A
#
# COMPACT_ATOMS: atom_id res chain seq x y z
N MET A 1 -7.67 34.30 8.25
CA MET A 1 -6.19 34.29 8.20
C MET A 1 -5.76 33.41 7.05
N THR A 2 -5.05 33.96 6.06
CA THR A 2 -4.45 33.20 4.95
C THR A 2 -2.97 33.02 5.23
N VAL A 3 -2.44 31.82 4.99
CA VAL A 3 -0.99 31.57 5.05
C VAL A 3 -0.43 31.81 3.65
N GLY A 4 0.59 32.67 3.54
CA GLY A 4 1.25 32.99 2.27
C GLY A 4 2.17 31.87 1.75
N GLU A 5 2.87 32.15 0.66
CA GLU A 5 3.86 31.24 0.07
C GLU A 5 5.00 30.93 1.06
N ARG A 6 5.51 29.69 1.04
CA ARG A 6 6.58 29.22 1.92
C ARG A 6 7.57 28.36 1.16
N THR A 7 8.86 28.61 1.36
CA THR A 7 9.92 27.68 1.00
C THR A 7 10.10 26.65 2.12
N ILE A 8 9.89 25.38 1.82
CA ILE A 8 10.05 24.29 2.79
C ILE A 8 11.33 23.51 2.44
N PRO A 9 12.41 23.61 3.24
CA PRO A 9 13.63 22.85 2.98
C PRO A 9 13.42 21.35 3.24
N ALA A 10 14.28 20.51 2.67
CA ALA A 10 14.28 19.09 2.99
C ALA A 10 14.54 18.89 4.49
N PRO A 11 13.78 18.03 5.19
CA PRO A 11 13.98 17.81 6.63
C PRO A 11 15.36 17.21 6.91
N ALA A 12 16.12 17.82 7.81
CA ALA A 12 17.51 17.44 8.11
C ALA A 12 17.65 16.04 8.75
N ALA A 13 16.61 15.56 9.42
CA ALA A 13 16.60 14.27 10.13
C ALA A 13 16.22 13.07 9.25
N LEU A 14 16.06 13.26 7.93
CA LEU A 14 15.76 12.14 7.03
C LEU A 14 16.97 11.23 6.87
N SER A 15 16.74 9.92 6.76
CA SER A 15 17.75 9.00 6.28
C SER A 15 18.19 9.38 4.85
N PRO A 16 19.42 9.03 4.43
CA PRO A 16 19.89 9.32 3.07
C PRO A 16 18.95 8.77 1.98
N GLU A 17 18.38 7.58 2.19
CA GLU A 17 17.44 6.93 1.26
C GLU A 17 16.14 7.74 1.15
N LYS A 18 15.59 8.18 2.29
CA LYS A 18 14.36 8.98 2.30
C LYS A 18 14.58 10.38 1.73
N LEU A 19 15.75 10.98 1.98
CA LEU A 19 16.13 12.28 1.44
C LEU A 19 16.14 12.25 -0.09
N LYS A 20 16.66 11.17 -0.69
CA LYS A 20 16.64 10.98 -2.15
C LYS A 20 15.21 11.00 -2.70
N VAL A 21 14.30 10.23 -2.08
CA VAL A 21 12.88 10.17 -2.48
C VAL A 21 12.20 11.54 -2.37
N VAL A 22 12.49 12.32 -1.31
CA VAL A 22 11.90 13.65 -1.13
C VAL A 22 12.41 14.65 -2.16
N LYS A 23 13.72 14.62 -2.48
CA LYS A 23 14.33 15.52 -3.48
C LYS A 23 13.82 15.25 -4.91
N GLU A 24 13.54 13.99 -5.24
CA GLU A 24 13.07 13.59 -6.57
C GLU A 24 11.54 13.64 -6.71
N ARG A 25 10.81 13.95 -5.63
CA ARG A 25 9.35 13.93 -5.62
C ARG A 25 8.78 15.01 -6.53
N LYS A 26 8.08 14.58 -7.58
CA LYS A 26 7.22 15.46 -8.40
C LYS A 26 5.86 15.62 -7.71
N ILE A 27 5.40 16.85 -7.56
CA ILE A 27 4.04 17.13 -7.08
C ILE A 27 3.10 16.84 -8.25
N PRO A 28 2.16 15.88 -8.11
CA PRO A 28 1.19 15.64 -9.16
C PRO A 28 0.31 16.88 -9.38
N PRO A 29 -0.16 17.13 -10.60
CA PRO A 29 -1.08 18.23 -10.87
C PRO A 29 -2.36 18.07 -10.05
N VAL A 30 -3.06 19.17 -9.83
CA VAL A 30 -4.40 19.14 -9.20
C VAL A 30 -5.34 18.37 -10.13
N ILE A 31 -5.95 17.31 -9.60
CA ILE A 31 -6.94 16.52 -10.31
C ILE A 31 -8.33 17.04 -9.89
N PRO A 32 -9.18 17.50 -10.84
CA PRO A 32 -10.55 17.88 -10.52
C PRO A 32 -11.33 16.73 -9.89
N ALA A 33 -12.19 17.04 -8.92
CA ALA A 33 -13.05 16.03 -8.31
C ALA A 33 -14.02 15.47 -9.36
N PRO A 34 -14.10 14.14 -9.52
CA PRO A 34 -15.10 13.51 -10.39
C PRO A 34 -16.53 13.87 -9.95
N LYS A 35 -17.39 14.13 -10.93
CA LYS A 35 -18.81 14.49 -10.74
C LYS A 35 -19.73 13.35 -11.11
N THR A 36 -19.29 12.43 -11.95
CA THR A 36 -20.09 11.29 -12.40
C THR A 36 -19.51 9.97 -11.91
N ARG A 37 -20.35 8.94 -11.82
CA ARG A 37 -19.91 7.58 -11.51
C ARG A 37 -18.84 7.09 -12.49
N GLN A 38 -18.98 7.41 -13.76
CA GLN A 38 -18.04 6.98 -14.79
C GLN A 38 -16.67 7.62 -14.59
N GLU A 39 -16.62 8.92 -14.32
CA GLU A 39 -15.38 9.63 -14.00
C GLU A 39 -14.72 9.07 -12.72
N TRP A 40 -15.51 8.68 -11.71
CA TRP A 40 -14.98 8.01 -10.53
C TRP A 40 -14.35 6.66 -10.87
N LEU A 41 -15.00 5.84 -11.70
CA LEU A 41 -14.47 4.53 -12.10
C LEU A 41 -13.18 4.66 -12.92
N GLU A 42 -13.08 5.69 -13.76
CA GLU A 42 -11.87 5.98 -14.53
C GLU A 42 -10.72 6.46 -13.63
N LEU A 43 -11.03 7.35 -12.67
CA LEU A 43 -10.04 7.81 -11.70
C LEU A 43 -9.53 6.66 -10.83
N GLN A 44 -10.42 5.76 -10.38
CA GLN A 44 -10.04 4.57 -9.60
C GLN A 44 -9.07 3.68 -10.38
N LYS A 45 -9.38 3.36 -11.64
CA LYS A 45 -8.48 2.56 -12.50
C LYS A 45 -7.10 3.20 -12.63
N LEU A 46 -7.04 4.52 -12.80
CA LEU A 46 -5.78 5.26 -12.91
C LEU A 46 -4.95 5.19 -11.60
N PHE A 47 -5.62 5.30 -10.45
CA PHE A 47 -4.97 5.28 -9.13
C PHE A 47 -4.57 3.89 -8.66
N ASP A 48 -5.31 2.86 -9.08
CA ASP A 48 -5.11 1.48 -8.65
C ASP A 48 -4.05 0.75 -9.51
N ALA A 49 -3.97 1.06 -10.80
CA ALA A 49 -3.01 0.42 -11.72
C ALA A 49 -1.54 0.45 -11.23
N PRO A 50 -1.02 1.55 -10.62
CA PRO A 50 0.33 1.58 -10.06
C PRO A 50 0.51 0.71 -8.80
N GLY A 51 -0.55 0.13 -8.23
CA GLY A 51 -0.48 -0.73 -7.05
C GLY A 51 -0.19 -2.19 -7.38
N ASP A 52 -0.76 -2.70 -8.48
CA ASP A 52 -0.79 -4.14 -8.79
C ASP A 52 0.60 -4.74 -9.02
N GLU A 53 1.37 -4.14 -9.93
CA GLU A 53 2.70 -4.65 -10.27
C GLU A 53 3.70 -4.47 -9.12
N PRO A 54 3.80 -3.30 -8.44
CA PRO A 54 4.69 -3.15 -7.30
C PRO A 54 4.34 -4.04 -6.11
N GLY A 55 3.06 -4.33 -5.88
CA GLY A 55 2.66 -5.29 -4.84
C GLY A 55 3.18 -6.69 -5.13
N ARG A 56 3.01 -7.19 -6.36
CA ARG A 56 3.50 -8.50 -6.79
C ARG A 56 5.03 -8.58 -6.78
N LYS A 57 5.71 -7.57 -7.35
CA LYS A 57 7.17 -7.47 -7.32
C LYS A 57 7.71 -7.35 -5.90
N GLY A 58 7.01 -6.66 -5.02
CA GLY A 58 7.34 -6.58 -3.60
C GLY A 58 7.25 -7.95 -2.92
N ALA A 59 6.27 -8.78 -3.28
CA ALA A 59 6.14 -10.12 -2.71
C ALA A 59 7.32 -10.99 -3.13
N GLU A 60 7.62 -11.00 -4.43
CA GLU A 60 8.77 -11.70 -5.01
C GLU A 60 10.09 -11.24 -4.37
N TYR A 61 10.34 -9.93 -4.34
CA TYR A 61 11.55 -9.34 -3.76
C TYR A 61 11.77 -9.73 -2.30
N ASN A 62 10.69 -9.79 -1.51
CA ASN A 62 10.76 -10.16 -0.10
C ASN A 62 10.69 -11.67 0.14
N GLY A 63 10.48 -12.49 -0.90
CA GLY A 63 10.22 -13.92 -0.78
C GLY A 63 8.93 -14.24 -0.02
N ALA A 64 7.96 -13.32 -0.01
CA ALA A 64 6.64 -13.53 0.54
C ALA A 64 5.75 -14.24 -0.48
N THR A 65 4.87 -15.11 0.01
CA THR A 65 3.83 -15.74 -0.81
C THR A 65 2.48 -15.12 -0.48
N TYR A 66 1.55 -15.18 -1.44
CA TYR A 66 0.17 -14.80 -1.18
C TYR A 66 -0.81 -15.70 -1.91
N GLU A 67 -1.99 -15.88 -1.30
CA GLU A 67 -3.12 -16.59 -1.86
C GLU A 67 -4.34 -15.66 -1.89
N VAL A 68 -5.04 -15.64 -3.02
CA VAL A 68 -6.33 -14.95 -3.15
C VAL A 68 -7.45 -15.93 -2.83
N ARG A 69 -8.24 -15.63 -1.79
CA ARG A 69 -9.36 -16.48 -1.38
C ARG A 69 -10.55 -15.66 -0.90
N LYS A 70 -11.71 -16.32 -0.79
CA LYS A 70 -12.90 -15.72 -0.19
C LYS A 70 -13.06 -16.20 1.25
N ILE A 71 -13.12 -15.27 2.19
CA ILE A 71 -13.47 -15.54 3.59
C ILE A 71 -14.83 -14.93 3.82
N ALA A 72 -15.83 -15.76 4.16
CA ALA A 72 -17.22 -15.33 4.33
C ALA A 72 -17.75 -14.47 3.15
N GLY A 73 -17.36 -14.81 1.92
CA GLY A 73 -17.76 -14.10 0.69
C GLY A 73 -16.91 -12.87 0.33
N VAL A 74 -16.05 -12.38 1.24
CA VAL A 74 -15.16 -11.24 0.98
C VAL A 74 -13.86 -11.73 0.34
N ARG A 75 -13.44 -11.10 -0.76
CA ARG A 75 -12.14 -11.39 -1.39
C ARG A 75 -11.01 -10.89 -0.48
N THR A 76 -10.06 -11.77 -0.19
CA THR A 76 -8.97 -11.54 0.76
C THR A 76 -7.64 -12.04 0.19
N TYR A 77 -6.55 -11.44 0.66
CA TYR A 77 -5.20 -11.93 0.42
C TYR A 77 -4.66 -12.53 1.71
N LEU A 78 -4.37 -13.82 1.70
CA LEU A 78 -3.55 -14.42 2.74
C LEU A 78 -2.09 -14.26 2.34
N ILE A 79 -1.35 -13.42 3.06
CA ILE A 79 0.07 -13.15 2.78
C ILE A 79 0.92 -13.85 3.83
N THR A 80 1.92 -14.62 3.40
CA THR A 80 2.89 -15.26 4.30
C THR A 80 4.27 -14.69 4.03
N PRO A 81 4.91 -14.02 4.99
CA PRO A 81 6.27 -13.51 4.81
C PRO A 81 7.27 -14.67 4.75
N ARG A 82 8.45 -14.43 4.16
CA ARG A 82 9.52 -15.45 4.09
C ARG A 82 9.91 -16.00 5.46
N LYS A 83 9.87 -15.16 6.49
CA LYS A 83 10.19 -15.52 7.87
C LYS A 83 9.12 -14.95 8.80
N ILE A 84 8.58 -15.83 9.65
CA ILE A 84 7.66 -15.45 10.72
C ILE A 84 8.48 -15.24 11.99
N ASP A 85 8.28 -14.10 12.65
CA ASP A 85 8.85 -13.84 13.97
C ASP A 85 8.21 -14.78 15.00
N LYS A 86 9.03 -15.36 15.90
CA LYS A 86 8.56 -16.29 16.93
C LYS A 86 7.49 -15.66 17.82
N ARG A 87 7.53 -14.34 18.04
CA ARG A 87 6.52 -13.58 18.79
C ARG A 87 5.12 -13.68 18.18
N PHE A 88 5.02 -13.92 16.88
CA PHE A 88 3.77 -13.94 16.13
C PHE A 88 3.44 -15.32 15.55
N ALA A 89 4.08 -16.39 16.02
CA ALA A 89 3.90 -17.74 15.50
C ALA A 89 2.44 -18.24 15.57
N ASP A 90 1.68 -17.76 16.56
CA ASP A 90 0.27 -18.08 16.83
C ASP A 90 -0.63 -16.83 16.72
N ARG A 91 -0.22 -15.86 15.88
CA ARG A 91 -0.94 -14.60 15.68
C ARG A 91 -1.22 -14.36 14.21
N VAL A 92 -2.34 -13.71 13.96
CA VAL A 92 -2.70 -13.18 12.64
C VAL A 92 -2.76 -11.67 12.72
N LEU A 93 -2.33 -11.01 11.65
CA LEU A 93 -2.56 -9.59 11.45
C LEU A 93 -3.62 -9.44 10.36
N VAL A 94 -4.70 -8.75 10.69
CA VAL A 94 -5.73 -8.36 9.71
C VAL A 94 -5.42 -6.95 9.25
N HIS A 95 -5.15 -6.79 7.96
CA HIS A 95 -4.86 -5.50 7.35
C HIS A 95 -6.04 -5.05 6.48
N THR A 96 -6.48 -3.81 6.70
CA THR A 96 -7.42 -3.10 5.84
C THR A 96 -6.65 -1.97 5.15
N HIS A 97 -6.58 -2.00 3.83
CA HIS A 97 -5.80 -1.03 3.07
C HIS A 97 -6.37 0.39 3.21
N GLY A 98 -5.49 1.38 3.10
CA GLY A 98 -5.90 2.78 2.93
C GLY A 98 -6.42 3.06 1.52
N GLY A 99 -6.52 4.34 1.14
CA GLY A 99 -6.93 4.72 -0.21
C GLY A 99 -8.14 5.64 -0.26
N ALA A 100 -8.32 6.48 0.75
CA ALA A 100 -9.41 7.47 0.79
C ALA A 100 -10.79 6.85 0.46
N TRP A 101 -11.05 5.65 0.99
CA TRP A 101 -12.27 4.85 0.85
C TRP A 101 -12.54 4.25 -0.54
N VAL A 102 -12.07 4.87 -1.62
CA VAL A 102 -12.43 4.48 -3.00
C VAL A 102 -11.26 3.97 -3.84
N PHE A 103 -10.03 4.05 -3.34
CA PHE A 103 -8.81 3.61 -4.03
C PHE A 103 -8.14 2.43 -3.32
N GLY A 104 -7.23 1.77 -4.03
CA GLY A 104 -6.44 0.64 -3.54
C GLY A 104 -7.19 -0.69 -3.62
N GLY A 105 -8.25 -0.77 -4.43
CA GLY A 105 -9.03 -1.99 -4.58
C GLY A 105 -8.29 -3.09 -5.34
N GLY A 106 -8.73 -4.33 -5.18
CA GLY A 106 -8.15 -5.45 -5.94
C GLY A 106 -6.68 -5.72 -5.58
N ASP A 107 -5.86 -5.98 -6.59
CA ASP A 107 -4.44 -6.34 -6.43
C ASP A 107 -3.57 -5.18 -5.93
N ALA A 108 -4.06 -3.93 -6.04
CA ALA A 108 -3.39 -2.75 -5.53
C ALA A 108 -3.21 -2.79 -4.00
N ALA A 109 -4.08 -3.50 -3.29
CA ALA A 109 -3.99 -3.72 -1.84
C ALA A 109 -2.70 -4.45 -1.42
N LEU A 110 -2.12 -5.27 -2.31
CA LEU A 110 -0.86 -5.98 -2.03
C LEU A 110 0.31 -5.02 -1.78
N ARG A 111 0.29 -3.82 -2.36
CA ARG A 111 1.39 -2.85 -2.27
C ARG A 111 1.69 -2.44 -0.84
N GLU A 112 0.72 -2.37 0.05
CA GLU A 112 0.97 -2.08 1.47
C GLU A 112 1.13 -3.38 2.28
N ALA A 113 0.23 -4.33 2.03
CA ALA A 113 0.10 -5.53 2.83
C ALA A 113 1.37 -6.41 2.82
N VAL A 114 2.07 -6.49 1.69
CA VAL A 114 3.32 -7.26 1.58
C VAL A 114 4.45 -6.65 2.39
N TRP A 115 4.61 -5.32 2.35
CA TRP A 115 5.64 -4.62 3.13
C TRP A 115 5.36 -4.74 4.62
N LEU A 116 4.09 -4.66 5.02
CA LEU A 116 3.68 -4.86 6.39
C LEU A 116 4.00 -6.28 6.88
N ALA A 117 3.61 -7.31 6.11
CA ALA A 117 3.87 -8.70 6.45
C ALA A 117 5.37 -8.98 6.60
N ASN A 118 6.20 -8.49 5.66
CA ASN A 118 7.64 -8.68 5.71
C ASN A 118 8.31 -7.89 6.84
N GLY A 119 7.94 -6.62 7.03
CA GLY A 119 8.55 -5.75 8.03
C GLY A 119 8.24 -6.16 9.46
N VAL A 120 7.04 -6.67 9.72
CA VAL A 120 6.62 -7.16 11.05
C VAL A 120 6.97 -8.63 11.26
N GLY A 121 7.09 -9.41 10.17
CA GLY A 121 7.32 -10.86 10.26
C GLY A 121 6.09 -11.60 10.81
N VAL A 122 4.88 -11.12 10.55
CA VAL A 122 3.64 -11.80 10.97
C VAL A 122 2.96 -12.44 9.78
N CYS A 123 2.73 -13.75 9.85
CA CYS A 123 1.48 -14.40 9.43
C CYS A 123 1.52 -15.92 9.63
N LYS A 124 0.46 -16.51 10.21
CA LYS A 124 -0.13 -17.77 9.71
C LYS A 124 -1.59 -17.86 10.13
N SER A 125 -2.52 -18.01 9.18
CA SER A 125 -3.87 -18.50 9.48
C SER A 125 -3.98 -19.93 8.94
N THR A 126 -3.93 -20.93 9.82
CA THR A 126 -4.42 -22.28 9.49
C THR A 126 -5.91 -22.30 9.75
N TRP A 127 -6.71 -22.08 8.72
CA TRP A 127 -8.14 -22.41 8.70
C TRP A 127 -8.35 -23.44 7.61
#